data_AF-A0A349KWV0-F1
#
_entry.id   AF-A0A349KWV0-F1
#
_cell.length_a   1.000
_cell.length_b   1.000
_cell.length_c   1.000
_cell.angle_alpha   90.00
_cell.angle_beta   90.00
_cell.angle_gamma   90.00
#
_symmetry.space_group_name_H-M   'P 1'
#
loop_
_entity.id
_entity.type
_entity.pdbx_description
1 polymer ?
#
loop_
_entity_poly.entity_id
_entity_poly.type
_entity_poly.pdbx_seq_one_letter_code
_entity_poly.pdbx_strand_id
1 'polypeptide(L)'
;MKIRYGCFFSYAHGHYAYMSKFKNDLVEALQCYLEPHFDTEDVLFVDSEQLGGGDDLDGRIARALCESVCMIVLYTPKYEAHAYTRREFAAMQLIENERKAWYTLPSHLIIPVIMTRHPAGLPLQISAPGMYVDFSGYTLASCDLKANPDYLPDIAKIVQRIAKHYHLLKNSTPHSHDCGCFVMPDIPPEWRAVPPPHFPR
;
A
#
# COMPACT_ATOMS: atom_id res chain seq x y z
N MET A 1 -6.01 -20.43 -2.79
CA MET A 1 -6.15 -18.95 -2.67
C MET A 1 -6.78 -18.35 -3.93
N LYS A 2 -7.60 -17.31 -3.79
CA LYS A 2 -8.05 -16.46 -4.90
C LYS A 2 -7.45 -15.06 -4.68
N ILE A 3 -6.71 -14.54 -5.65
CA ILE A 3 -6.34 -13.11 -5.67
C ILE A 3 -7.66 -12.34 -5.82
N ARG A 4 -7.91 -11.37 -4.93
CA ARG A 4 -9.10 -10.51 -5.04
C ARG A 4 -8.75 -9.09 -5.43
N TYR A 5 -7.58 -8.62 -4.98
CA TYR A 5 -7.21 -7.23 -5.09
C TYR A 5 -5.85 -7.07 -5.75
N GLY A 6 -5.74 -6.15 -6.70
CA GLY A 6 -4.45 -5.72 -7.25
C GLY A 6 -3.57 -5.12 -6.16
N CYS A 7 -4.13 -4.30 -5.27
CA CYS A 7 -3.39 -3.72 -4.16
C CYS A 7 -4.27 -3.50 -2.92
N PHE A 8 -3.66 -3.67 -1.75
CA PHE A 8 -4.16 -3.12 -0.49
C PHE A 8 -3.63 -1.68 -0.33
N PHE A 9 -4.50 -0.71 -0.11
CA PHE A 9 -4.12 0.69 0.03
C PHE A 9 -4.13 1.09 1.51
N SER A 10 -2.95 1.13 2.13
CA SER A 10 -2.73 1.46 3.53
C SER A 10 -2.34 2.93 3.69
N TYR A 11 -3.06 3.68 4.53
CA TYR A 11 -2.78 5.08 4.80
C TYR A 11 -3.28 5.53 6.19
N ALA A 12 -2.58 6.50 6.78
CA ALA A 12 -3.08 7.14 8.00
C ALA A 12 -4.19 8.12 7.66
N HIS A 13 -5.37 7.91 8.25
CA HIS A 13 -6.52 8.79 8.06
C HIS A 13 -6.20 10.20 8.59
N GLY A 14 -6.57 11.23 7.85
CA GLY A 14 -6.42 12.63 8.25
C GLY A 14 -7.61 13.44 7.78
N HIS A 15 -7.91 14.54 8.48
CA HIS A 15 -9.06 15.40 8.17
C HIS A 15 -8.79 16.43 7.06
N TYR A 16 -7.65 16.35 6.37
CA TYR A 16 -7.19 17.38 5.45
C TYR A 16 -7.61 17.07 4.01
N ALA A 17 -8.31 18.02 3.36
CA ALA A 17 -8.79 17.92 1.98
C ALA A 17 -7.68 17.54 0.97
N TYR A 18 -6.45 17.99 1.22
CA TYR A 18 -5.27 17.64 0.43
C TYR A 18 -5.00 16.13 0.37
N MET A 19 -5.01 15.45 1.53
CA MET A 19 -4.79 14.00 1.62
C MET A 19 -5.90 13.25 0.87
N SER A 20 -7.16 13.66 1.06
CA SER A 20 -8.30 13.02 0.39
C SER A 20 -8.24 13.20 -1.12
N LYS A 21 -7.91 14.41 -1.62
CA LYS A 21 -7.74 14.65 -3.05
C LYS A 21 -6.62 13.79 -3.62
N PHE A 22 -5.43 13.84 -3.02
CA PHE A 22 -4.29 13.05 -3.49
C PHE A 22 -4.60 11.56 -3.54
N LYS A 23 -5.19 11.03 -2.45
CA LYS A 23 -5.62 9.62 -2.38
C LYS A 23 -6.55 9.29 -3.54
N ASN A 24 -7.60 10.09 -3.75
CA ASN A 24 -8.59 9.83 -4.78
C ASN A 24 -8.00 9.90 -6.18
N ASP A 25 -7.20 10.93 -6.49
CA ASP A 25 -6.50 11.06 -7.77
C ASP A 25 -5.56 9.88 -8.02
N LEU A 26 -4.85 9.40 -6.99
CA LEU A 26 -3.93 8.27 -7.13
C LEU A 26 -4.69 6.97 -7.34
N VAL A 27 -5.76 6.73 -6.56
CA VAL A 27 -6.63 5.57 -6.72
C VAL A 27 -7.22 5.52 -8.13
N GLU A 28 -7.74 6.65 -8.63
CA GLU A 28 -8.30 6.74 -9.98
C GLU A 28 -7.25 6.46 -11.06
N ALA A 29 -6.06 7.05 -10.92
CA ALA A 29 -4.97 6.81 -11.86
C ALA A 29 -4.55 5.33 -11.88
N LEU A 30 -4.41 4.71 -10.70
CA LEU A 30 -4.05 3.30 -10.58
C LEU A 30 -5.15 2.39 -11.14
N GLN A 31 -6.43 2.68 -10.88
CA GLN A 31 -7.58 1.98 -11.48
C GLN A 31 -7.49 1.98 -13.01
N CYS A 32 -7.28 3.15 -13.61
CA CYS A 32 -7.21 3.31 -15.05
C CYS A 32 -6.07 2.49 -15.68
N TYR A 33 -4.89 2.46 -15.05
CA TYR A 33 -3.72 1.81 -15.63
C TYR A 33 -3.56 0.33 -15.25
N LEU A 34 -4.18 -0.14 -14.17
CA LEU A 34 -4.11 -1.55 -13.76
C LEU A 34 -5.25 -2.40 -14.30
N GLU A 35 -6.43 -1.83 -14.58
CA GLU A 35 -7.57 -2.58 -15.13
C GLU A 35 -7.18 -3.46 -16.32
N PRO A 36 -6.38 -3.02 -17.31
CA PRO A 36 -6.00 -3.86 -18.45
C PRO A 36 -5.10 -5.05 -18.10
N HIS A 37 -4.54 -5.10 -16.90
CA HIS A 37 -3.64 -6.17 -16.44
C HIS A 37 -4.35 -7.27 -15.65
N PHE A 38 -5.58 -7.03 -15.18
CA PHE A 38 -6.32 -7.97 -14.35
C PHE A 38 -7.45 -8.65 -15.14
N ASP A 39 -7.86 -9.83 -14.68
CA ASP A 39 -8.88 -10.61 -15.38
C ASP A 39 -10.27 -10.26 -14.84
N THR A 40 -10.46 -10.45 -13.53
CA THR A 40 -11.74 -10.24 -12.84
C THR A 40 -11.57 -9.68 -11.43
N GLU A 41 -10.32 -9.41 -11.03
CA GLU A 41 -9.94 -8.91 -9.72
C GLU A 41 -10.24 -7.42 -9.60
N ASP A 42 -10.60 -6.99 -8.38
CA ASP A 42 -10.75 -5.58 -8.07
C ASP A 42 -9.36 -4.92 -8.07
N VAL A 43 -9.23 -3.73 -8.65
CA VAL A 43 -7.91 -3.10 -8.76
C VAL A 43 -7.32 -2.75 -7.39
N LEU A 44 -8.15 -2.21 -6.49
CA LEU A 44 -7.74 -1.70 -5.19
C LEU A 44 -8.73 -2.09 -4.11
N PHE A 45 -8.21 -2.58 -2.99
CA PHE A 45 -8.87 -2.53 -1.70
C PHE A 45 -8.38 -1.29 -0.95
N VAL A 46 -9.28 -0.34 -0.70
CA VAL A 46 -8.95 0.85 0.10
C VAL A 46 -9.48 0.63 1.50
N ASP A 47 -8.58 0.68 2.49
CA ASP A 47 -8.99 0.69 3.89
C ASP A 47 -9.68 2.04 4.20
N SER A 48 -10.98 2.11 3.94
CA SER A 48 -11.82 3.21 4.36
C SER A 48 -13.22 2.69 4.62
N GLU A 49 -13.58 2.58 5.90
CA GLU A 49 -14.94 2.56 6.47
C GLU A 49 -16.03 1.67 5.82
N GLN A 50 -15.74 0.83 4.82
CA GLN A 50 -16.69 -0.14 4.25
C GLN A 50 -16.76 -1.42 5.07
N LEU A 51 -15.81 -1.60 5.99
CA LEU A 51 -15.87 -2.62 7.01
C LEU A 51 -16.57 -1.99 8.23
N GLY A 52 -17.89 -1.81 8.15
CA GLY A 52 -18.68 -1.33 9.29
C GLY A 52 -18.26 -2.02 10.59
N GLY A 53 -18.06 -1.23 11.66
CA GLY A 53 -17.52 -1.71 12.93
C GLY A 53 -18.28 -2.93 13.43
N GLY A 54 -17.57 -4.06 13.50
CA GLY A 54 -18.11 -5.35 13.94
C GLY A 54 -16.97 -6.28 14.34
N ASP A 55 -17.32 -7.37 15.03
CA ASP A 55 -16.37 -8.26 15.72
C ASP A 55 -15.34 -8.98 14.81
N ASP A 56 -15.46 -8.88 13.47
CA ASP A 56 -14.57 -9.53 12.49
C ASP A 56 -13.78 -8.53 11.60
N LEU A 57 -13.61 -7.28 12.05
CA LEU A 57 -12.84 -6.28 11.29
C LEU A 57 -11.40 -6.73 11.00
N ASP A 58 -10.71 -7.24 12.02
CA ASP A 58 -9.33 -7.72 11.93
C ASP A 58 -9.20 -8.89 10.96
N GLY A 59 -10.14 -9.84 10.98
CA GLY A 59 -10.15 -10.99 10.08
C GLY A 59 -10.35 -10.57 8.62
N ARG A 60 -11.23 -9.60 8.37
CA ARG A 60 -11.46 -9.03 7.03
C ARG A 60 -10.23 -8.28 6.51
N ILE A 61 -9.55 -7.50 7.34
CA ILE A 61 -8.30 -6.80 6.95
C ILE A 61 -7.18 -7.81 6.69
N ALA A 62 -6.99 -8.80 7.57
CA ALA A 62 -5.99 -9.86 7.39
C ALA A 62 -6.19 -10.56 6.04
N ARG A 63 -7.43 -10.95 5.77
CA ARG A 63 -7.83 -11.61 4.54
C ARG A 63 -7.60 -10.71 3.33
N ALA A 64 -8.01 -9.44 3.38
CA ALA A 64 -7.83 -8.50 2.27
C ALA A 64 -6.34 -8.27 1.95
N LEU A 65 -5.48 -8.14 2.97
CA LEU A 65 -4.02 -8.06 2.80
C LEU A 65 -3.47 -9.31 2.11
N CYS A 66 -3.83 -10.50 2.60
CA CYS A 66 -3.37 -11.76 2.02
C CYS A 66 -3.93 -11.99 0.60
N GLU A 67 -5.16 -11.58 0.32
CA GLU A 67 -5.78 -11.70 -1.01
C GLU A 67 -5.31 -10.58 -1.98
N SER A 68 -4.48 -9.64 -1.52
CA SER A 68 -3.90 -8.56 -2.34
C SER A 68 -2.55 -8.97 -2.97
N VAL A 69 -2.30 -8.54 -4.20
CA VAL A 69 -1.00 -8.79 -4.87
C VAL A 69 0.13 -8.03 -4.20
N CYS A 70 -0.08 -6.74 -3.91
CA CYS A 70 0.88 -5.84 -3.26
C CYS A 70 0.17 -4.93 -2.26
N MET A 71 0.94 -4.15 -1.50
CA MET A 71 0.43 -3.07 -0.66
C MET A 71 1.00 -1.74 -1.10
N ILE A 72 0.14 -0.75 -1.30
CA ILE A 72 0.54 0.65 -1.46
C ILE A 72 0.49 1.31 -0.09
N VAL A 73 1.59 1.94 0.31
CA VAL A 73 1.70 2.70 1.55
C VAL A 73 1.74 4.17 1.19
N LEU A 74 0.68 4.90 1.51
CA LEU A 74 0.70 6.36 1.42
C LEU A 74 1.42 6.93 2.64
N TYR A 75 2.72 7.14 2.49
CA TYR A 75 3.58 7.52 3.60
C TYR A 75 3.48 9.02 3.89
N THR A 76 3.21 9.29 5.17
CA THR A 76 3.35 10.57 5.84
C THR A 76 3.95 10.32 7.23
N PRO A 77 4.44 11.34 7.95
CA PRO A 77 4.89 11.17 9.33
C PRO A 77 3.80 10.60 10.26
N LYS A 78 2.53 10.83 9.92
CA LYS A 78 1.39 10.26 10.64
C LYS A 78 1.29 8.74 10.46
N TYR A 79 1.69 8.21 9.31
CA TYR A 79 1.67 6.77 9.01
C TYR A 79 2.50 5.96 10.01
N GLU A 80 3.72 6.38 10.30
CA GLU A 80 4.60 5.65 11.25
C GLU A 80 4.16 5.79 12.71
N ALA A 81 3.38 6.82 13.04
CA ALA A 81 2.84 7.04 14.39
C ALA A 81 1.59 6.19 14.69
N HIS A 82 0.82 5.78 13.68
CA HIS A 82 -0.38 4.98 13.89
C HIS A 82 -0.09 3.48 14.05
N ALA A 83 -0.63 2.91 15.13
CA ALA A 83 -0.46 1.49 15.46
C ALA A 83 -1.01 0.55 14.37
N TYR A 84 -2.19 0.84 13.83
CA TYR A 84 -2.83 0.01 12.80
C TYR A 84 -2.04 0.00 11.48
N THR A 85 -1.62 1.15 10.96
CA THR A 85 -0.83 1.23 9.74
C THR A 85 0.51 0.50 9.88
N ARG A 86 1.16 0.59 11.05
CA ARG A 86 2.37 -0.22 11.32
C ARG A 86 2.07 -1.72 11.37
N ARG A 87 0.91 -2.12 11.89
CA ARG A 87 0.47 -3.53 11.94
C ARG A 87 0.22 -4.07 10.53
N GLU A 88 -0.44 -3.31 9.65
CA GLU A 88 -0.63 -3.65 8.23
C GLU A 88 0.70 -3.76 7.48
N PHE A 89 1.62 -2.84 7.74
CA PHE A 89 2.97 -2.90 7.19
C PHE A 89 3.68 -4.20 7.58
N ALA A 90 3.67 -4.54 8.87
CA ALA A 90 4.24 -5.79 9.37
C ALA A 90 3.54 -7.03 8.79
N ALA A 91 2.22 -6.99 8.64
CA ALA A 91 1.45 -8.07 8.04
C ALA A 91 1.90 -8.34 6.59
N MET A 92 2.07 -7.29 5.79
CA MET A 92 2.56 -7.44 4.41
C MET A 92 4.02 -7.92 4.36
N GLN A 93 4.86 -7.59 5.35
CA GLN A 93 6.20 -8.16 5.44
C GLN A 93 6.18 -9.67 5.69
N LEU A 94 5.24 -10.16 6.52
CA LEU A 94 5.05 -11.60 6.74
C LEU A 94 4.57 -12.30 5.46
N ILE A 95 3.57 -11.72 4.78
CA ILE A 95 3.07 -12.22 3.49
C ILE A 95 4.18 -12.23 2.43
N GLU A 96 5.01 -11.19 2.38
CA GLU A 96 6.16 -11.12 1.48
C GLU A 96 7.15 -12.26 1.77
N ASN A 97 7.48 -12.50 3.04
CA ASN A 97 8.41 -13.55 3.44
C ASN A 97 7.87 -14.95 3.11
N GLU A 98 6.57 -15.18 3.25
CA GLU A 98 5.92 -16.42 2.79
C GLU A 98 6.02 -16.57 1.27
N ARG A 99 5.63 -15.53 0.51
CA ARG A 99 5.58 -15.56 -0.96
C ARG A 99 6.95 -15.72 -1.62
N LYS A 100 8.03 -15.26 -0.98
CA LYS A 100 9.42 -15.51 -1.42
C LYS A 100 9.75 -17.01 -1.53
N ALA A 101 9.04 -17.88 -0.81
CA ALA A 101 9.23 -19.33 -0.91
C ALA A 101 8.54 -19.93 -2.14
N TRP A 102 7.59 -19.23 -2.76
CA TRP A 102 6.81 -19.74 -3.90
C TRP A 102 7.42 -19.32 -5.23
N TYR A 103 7.98 -18.12 -5.30
CA TYR A 103 8.62 -17.57 -6.50
C TYR A 103 9.68 -16.53 -6.14
N THR A 104 10.61 -16.29 -7.07
CA THR A 104 11.56 -15.19 -6.93
C THR A 104 10.83 -13.86 -7.07
N LEU A 105 10.76 -13.09 -5.99
CA LEU A 105 10.12 -11.79 -6.02
C LEU A 105 10.87 -10.81 -6.93
N PRO A 106 10.21 -10.16 -7.90
CA PRO A 106 10.85 -9.15 -8.75
C PRO A 106 11.19 -7.86 -8.00
N SER A 107 10.55 -7.62 -6.85
CA SER A 107 10.76 -6.49 -5.94
C SER A 107 9.98 -6.76 -4.64
N HIS A 108 10.05 -5.87 -3.63
CA HIS A 108 9.20 -5.98 -2.45
C HIS A 108 7.70 -5.89 -2.80
N LEU A 109 6.81 -6.38 -1.94
CA LEU A 109 5.35 -6.25 -2.09
C LEU A 109 4.82 -4.92 -1.57
N ILE A 110 5.60 -4.25 -0.72
CA ILE A 110 5.27 -2.91 -0.21
C ILE A 110 5.80 -1.86 -1.18
N ILE A 111 4.92 -0.98 -1.64
CA ILE A 111 5.20 0.13 -2.56
C ILE A 111 4.94 1.45 -1.83
N PRO A 112 6.00 2.10 -1.30
CA PRO A 112 5.82 3.38 -0.61
C PRO A 112 5.62 4.53 -1.59
N VAL A 113 4.60 5.34 -1.34
CA VAL A 113 4.29 6.59 -2.03
C VAL A 113 4.46 7.73 -1.04
N ILE A 114 5.44 8.60 -1.27
CA ILE A 114 5.79 9.68 -0.35
C ILE A 114 4.96 10.91 -0.67
N MET A 115 4.08 11.34 0.25
CA MET A 115 3.16 12.46 -0.03
C MET A 115 3.66 13.83 0.46
N THR A 116 4.64 13.84 1.38
CA THR A 116 5.13 15.05 2.03
C THR A 116 6.64 15.13 1.98
N ARG A 117 7.21 16.32 2.09
CA ARG A 117 8.66 16.44 2.29
C ARG A 117 9.03 15.93 3.67
N HIS A 118 10.18 15.26 3.77
CA HIS A 118 10.70 14.70 5.02
C HIS A 118 12.07 15.31 5.34
N PRO A 119 12.13 16.49 6.01
CA PRO A 119 13.39 17.16 6.32
C PRO A 119 14.35 16.33 7.17
N ALA A 120 13.81 15.49 8.06
CA ALA A 120 14.56 14.56 8.89
C ALA A 120 14.84 13.20 8.19
N GLY A 121 14.63 13.12 6.87
CA GLY A 121 14.74 11.89 6.10
C GLY A 121 13.56 10.92 6.31
N LEU A 122 13.53 9.91 5.45
CA LEU A 122 12.59 8.80 5.51
C LEU A 122 13.09 7.74 6.52
N PRO A 123 12.18 7.09 7.27
CA PRO A 123 12.53 6.01 8.19
C PRO A 123 13.09 4.82 7.41
N LEU A 124 13.92 3.99 8.05
CA LEU A 124 14.61 2.88 7.39
C LEU A 124 13.64 1.86 6.76
N GLN A 125 12.45 1.69 7.35
CA GLN A 125 11.39 0.83 6.83
C GLN A 125 10.94 1.25 5.42
N ILE A 126 11.02 2.55 5.11
CA ILE A 126 10.63 3.12 3.83
C ILE A 126 11.85 3.28 2.90
N SER A 127 12.99 3.74 3.43
CA SER A 127 14.16 4.09 2.62
C SER A 127 15.08 2.90 2.30
N ALA A 128 15.26 1.96 3.23
CA ALA A 128 16.21 0.86 3.05
C ALA A 128 15.87 -0.07 1.87
N PRO A 129 14.59 -0.36 1.54
CA PRO A 129 14.25 -1.12 0.34
C PRO A 129 14.61 -0.42 -0.98
N GLY A 130 14.82 0.91 -0.97
CA GLY A 130 15.24 1.69 -2.15
C GLY A 130 14.21 1.78 -3.29
N MET A 131 12.92 1.52 -3.02
CA MET A 131 11.88 1.37 -4.06
C MET A 131 10.62 2.21 -3.80
N TYR A 132 10.78 3.41 -3.23
CA TYR A 132 9.68 4.36 -3.06
C TYR A 132 9.55 5.29 -4.27
N VAL A 133 8.37 5.91 -4.42
CA VAL A 133 8.10 6.97 -5.39
C VAL A 133 7.76 8.27 -4.66
N ASP A 134 8.28 9.40 -5.16
CA ASP A 134 8.17 10.69 -4.48
C ASP A 134 7.11 11.58 -5.13
N PHE A 135 6.00 11.75 -4.42
CA PHE A 135 4.89 12.63 -4.80
C PHE A 135 4.83 13.88 -3.90
N SER A 136 5.91 14.19 -3.15
CA SER A 136 5.94 15.33 -2.23
C SER A 136 5.85 16.71 -2.89
N GLY A 137 5.97 16.75 -4.22
CA GLY A 137 5.73 17.95 -5.04
C GLY A 137 4.26 18.18 -5.39
N TYR A 138 3.36 17.24 -5.08
CA TYR A 138 1.94 17.37 -5.40
C TYR A 138 1.30 18.49 -4.57
N THR A 139 0.36 19.21 -5.15
CA THR A 139 -0.35 20.31 -4.49
C THR A 139 -1.83 20.28 -4.86
N LEU A 140 -2.67 21.04 -4.15
CA LEU A 140 -4.08 21.22 -4.55
C LEU A 140 -4.25 21.85 -5.94
N ALA A 141 -3.23 22.55 -6.44
CA ALA A 141 -3.23 23.15 -7.77
C ALA A 141 -2.72 22.19 -8.87
N SER A 142 -2.22 21.01 -8.50
CA SER A 142 -1.78 20.01 -9.46
C SER A 142 -2.97 19.48 -10.26
N CYS A 143 -2.80 19.37 -11.58
CA CYS A 143 -3.73 18.65 -12.44
C CYS A 143 -3.81 17.17 -12.04
N ASP A 144 -4.90 16.51 -12.44
CA ASP A 144 -5.17 15.10 -12.15
C ASP A 144 -3.96 14.20 -12.45
N LEU A 145 -3.62 13.33 -11.50
CA LEU A 145 -2.44 12.47 -11.59
C LEU A 145 -2.40 11.60 -12.86
N LYS A 146 -3.56 11.14 -13.33
CA LYS A 146 -3.70 10.34 -14.56
C LYS A 146 -3.30 11.06 -15.86
N ALA A 147 -3.23 12.40 -15.84
CA ALA A 147 -2.88 13.20 -17.01
C ALA A 147 -1.65 14.08 -16.77
N ASN A 148 -1.04 13.99 -15.59
CA ASN A 148 0.06 14.85 -15.20
C ASN A 148 1.42 14.25 -15.64
N PRO A 149 2.11 14.85 -16.64
CA PRO A 149 3.35 14.29 -17.18
C PRO A 149 4.48 14.16 -16.16
N ASP A 150 4.46 14.95 -15.08
CA ASP A 150 5.47 14.89 -14.02
C ASP A 150 5.33 13.62 -13.18
N TYR A 151 4.11 13.10 -13.03
CA TYR A 151 3.81 11.94 -12.18
C TYR A 151 3.59 10.64 -12.94
N LEU A 152 3.27 10.71 -14.24
CA LEU A 152 3.06 9.52 -15.09
C LEU A 152 4.21 8.50 -15.04
N PRO A 153 5.51 8.90 -15.06
CA PRO A 153 6.60 7.93 -14.95
C PRO A 153 6.57 7.13 -13.65
N ASP A 154 6.23 7.76 -12.52
CA ASP A 154 6.16 7.09 -11.23
C ASP A 154 4.91 6.23 -11.09
N ILE A 155 3.77 6.68 -11.62
CA ILE A 155 2.55 5.85 -11.73
C ILE A 155 2.84 4.60 -12.56
N ALA A 156 3.51 4.74 -13.70
CA ALA A 156 3.89 3.61 -14.55
C ALA A 156 4.81 2.62 -13.82
N LYS A 157 5.75 3.10 -12.99
CA LYS A 157 6.59 2.21 -12.15
C LYS A 157 5.74 1.42 -11.14
N ILE A 158 4.77 2.05 -10.48
CA ILE A 158 3.84 1.37 -9.57
C ILE A 158 3.06 0.28 -10.32
N VAL A 159 2.43 0.65 -11.44
CA VAL A 159 1.60 -0.23 -12.25
C VAL A 159 2.39 -1.45 -12.74
N GLN A 160 3.57 -1.23 -13.33
CA GLN A 160 4.43 -2.30 -13.80
C GLN A 160 4.86 -3.26 -12.69
N ARG A 161 5.11 -2.74 -11.48
CA ARG A 161 5.49 -3.55 -10.32
C ARG A 161 4.34 -4.46 -9.89
N ILE A 162 3.14 -3.91 -9.80
CA ILE A 162 1.95 -4.67 -9.42
C ILE A 162 1.62 -5.72 -10.47
N ALA A 163 1.61 -5.35 -11.76
CA ALA A 163 1.33 -6.27 -12.85
C ALA A 163 2.30 -7.47 -12.89
N LYS A 164 3.61 -7.21 -12.71
CA LYS A 164 4.63 -8.28 -12.62
C LYS A 164 4.36 -9.23 -11.45
N HIS A 165 4.08 -8.68 -10.26
CA HIS A 165 3.73 -9.49 -9.10
C HIS A 165 2.44 -10.28 -9.30
N TYR A 166 1.43 -9.69 -9.94
CA TYR A 166 0.14 -10.33 -10.20
C TYR A 166 0.33 -11.60 -11.06
N HIS A 167 1.03 -11.47 -12.20
CA HIS A 167 1.25 -12.61 -13.09
C HIS A 167 2.08 -13.72 -12.43
N LEU A 168 3.06 -13.38 -11.60
CA LEU A 168 3.85 -14.37 -10.87
C LEU A 168 3.06 -15.06 -9.77
N LEU A 169 2.33 -14.29 -8.95
CA LEU A 169 1.53 -14.81 -7.85
C LEU A 169 0.44 -15.74 -8.38
N LYS A 170 -0.26 -15.34 -9.44
CA LYS A 170 -1.32 -16.14 -10.07
C LYS A 170 -0.84 -17.53 -10.50
N ASN A 171 0.40 -17.63 -11.00
CA ASN A 171 0.97 -18.87 -11.50
C ASN A 171 1.71 -19.69 -10.44
N SER A 172 2.08 -19.09 -9.32
CA SER A 172 2.98 -19.71 -8.33
C SER A 172 2.32 -20.01 -6.99
N THR A 173 1.07 -19.56 -6.77
CA THR A 173 0.40 -19.76 -5.48
C THR A 173 0.06 -21.25 -5.27
N PRO A 174 0.47 -21.86 -4.14
CA PRO A 174 0.12 -23.24 -3.82
C PRO A 174 -1.40 -23.44 -3.68
N HIS A 175 -1.91 -24.57 -4.20
CA HIS A 175 -3.33 -24.92 -4.07
C HIS A 175 -3.79 -25.01 -2.61
N SER A 176 -2.90 -25.39 -1.70
CA SER A 176 -3.17 -25.51 -0.26
C SER A 176 -3.14 -24.19 0.51
N HIS A 177 -2.72 -23.08 -0.10
CA HIS A 177 -2.64 -21.80 0.60
C HIS A 177 -4.04 -21.19 0.77
N ASP A 178 -4.38 -20.84 2.01
CA ASP A 178 -5.66 -20.26 2.42
C ASP A 178 -5.45 -18.97 3.22
N CYS A 179 -5.82 -17.83 2.61
CA CYS A 179 -5.80 -16.53 3.26
C CYS A 179 -6.80 -16.40 4.41
N GLY A 180 -7.79 -17.29 4.53
CA GLY A 180 -8.70 -17.35 5.68
C GLY A 180 -7.99 -17.75 6.98
N CYS A 181 -6.81 -18.36 6.89
CA CYS A 181 -5.99 -18.72 8.05
C CYS A 181 -4.95 -17.64 8.41
N PHE A 182 -4.79 -16.60 7.59
CA PHE A 182 -3.85 -15.52 7.88
C PHE A 182 -4.40 -14.63 9.00
N VAL A 183 -3.58 -14.37 10.01
CA VAL A 183 -3.94 -13.55 11.18
C VAL A 183 -3.02 -12.34 11.23
N MET A 184 -3.59 -11.17 11.51
CA MET A 184 -2.82 -9.94 11.70
C MET A 184 -1.79 -10.11 12.83
N PRO A 185 -0.52 -9.72 12.62
CA PRO A 185 0.50 -9.82 13.66
C PRO A 185 0.21 -8.85 14.81
N ASP A 186 0.97 -8.98 15.91
CA ASP A 186 0.98 -7.96 16.95
C ASP A 186 1.42 -6.60 16.40
N ILE A 187 0.98 -5.53 17.07
CA ILE A 187 1.35 -4.17 16.70
C ILE A 187 2.85 -3.99 16.94
N PRO A 188 3.65 -3.70 15.90
CA PRO A 188 5.09 -3.50 16.07
C PRO A 188 5.37 -2.16 16.76
N PRO A 189 6.57 -2.01 17.35
CA PRO A 189 7.00 -0.75 17.95
C PRO A 189 7.02 0.39 16.93
N GLU A 190 7.03 1.62 17.44
CA GLU A 190 7.20 2.80 16.63
C GLU A 190 8.53 2.76 15.86
N TRP A 191 8.53 3.28 14.63
CA TRP A 191 9.70 3.23 13.76
C TRP A 191 10.82 4.19 14.19
N ARG A 192 10.47 5.23 14.94
CA ARG A 192 11.42 6.21 15.48
C ARG A 192 11.33 6.24 17.00
N ALA A 193 12.47 6.35 17.67
CA ALA A 193 12.53 6.57 19.11
C ALA A 193 12.01 7.96 19.54
N VAL A 194 12.11 8.94 18.63
CA VAL A 194 11.56 10.29 18.81
C VAL A 194 10.60 10.54 17.64
N PRO A 195 9.31 10.83 17.92
CA PRO A 195 8.35 11.10 16.85
C PRO A 195 8.78 12.34 16.06
N PRO A 196 8.53 12.38 14.74
CA PRO A 196 8.79 13.58 13.95
C PRO A 196 7.98 14.75 14.53
N PRO A 197 8.49 16.00 14.45
CA PRO A 197 7.79 17.15 14.98
C PRO A 197 6.37 17.19 14.40
N HIS A 198 5.37 17.26 15.28
CA HIS A 198 3.99 17.44 14.86
C HIS A 198 3.90 18.67 13.97
N PHE A 199 3.46 18.51 12.72
CA PHE A 199 2.99 19.65 11.94
C PHE A 199 1.83 20.28 12.74
N PRO A 200 1.82 21.61 12.93
CA PRO A 200 0.78 22.27 13.72
C PRO A 200 -0.60 21.92 13.15
N ARG A 201 -1.54 21.63 14.07
CA ARG A 201 -2.91 21.18 13.78
C ARG A 201 -3.68 22.20 12.95
#